data_AF-A0A2V7J1Q3-F1
#
_entry.id   AF-A0A2V7J1Q3-F1
#
_cell.length_a   1.000
_cell.length_b   1.000
_cell.length_c   1.000
_cell.angle_alpha   90.00
_cell.angle_beta   90.00
_cell.angle_gamma   90.00
#
_symmetry.space_group_name_H-M   'P 1'
#
loop_
_entity.id
_entity.type
_entity.pdbx_description
1 polymer ?
#
loop_
_entity_poly.entity_id
_entity_poly.type
_entity_poly.pdbx_seq_one_letter_code
_entity_poly.pdbx_strand_id
1 'polypeptide(L)'
;MSPHQLYVHLAWTTRDRRPMIDRPTRDFLEQYFRRTAARERADVVTLAILRTHVHMLLRTVPRIDLPRLVQYFKGGSSYAASRLPGNVLGLRWAPEYSATTVGPKQLADVIRYIEEQGKRHPGGAVEDSVRDAGRI
;
A
#
# COMPACT_ATOMS: atom_id res chain seq x y z
N MET A 1 18.74 -10.12 -15.82
CA MET A 1 17.80 -10.26 -14.68
C MET A 1 18.10 -11.56 -13.95
N SER A 2 18.12 -11.55 -12.62
CA SER A 2 18.30 -12.76 -11.83
C SER A 2 17.12 -13.74 -12.05
N PRO A 3 17.36 -15.07 -12.15
CA PRO A 3 16.32 -16.06 -12.51
C PRO A 3 15.26 -16.27 -11.43
N HIS A 4 15.40 -15.66 -10.25
CA HIS A 4 14.47 -15.86 -9.14
C HIS A 4 13.14 -15.12 -9.36
N GLN A 5 12.06 -15.84 -9.04
CA GLN A 5 10.68 -15.39 -9.12
C GLN A 5 10.05 -15.51 -7.73
N LEU A 6 10.38 -14.58 -6.85
CA LEU A 6 9.87 -14.52 -5.48
C LEU A 6 8.85 -13.41 -5.39
N TYR A 7 7.61 -13.80 -5.12
CA TYR A 7 6.51 -12.85 -4.98
C TYR A 7 5.88 -12.98 -3.60
N VAL A 8 5.60 -11.83 -2.99
CA VAL A 8 4.94 -11.74 -1.69
C VAL A 8 3.77 -10.78 -1.82
N HIS A 9 2.57 -11.28 -1.55
CA HIS A 9 1.41 -10.45 -1.32
C HIS A 9 1.41 -10.01 0.14
N LEU A 10 1.47 -8.69 0.35
CA LEU A 10 1.34 -8.04 1.63
C LEU A 10 -0.02 -7.34 1.71
N ALA A 11 -0.66 -7.44 2.86
CA ALA A 11 -1.81 -6.61 3.17
C ALA A 11 -1.82 -6.19 4.64
N TRP A 12 -2.23 -4.96 4.90
CA TRP A 12 -2.38 -4.40 6.24
C TRP A 12 -3.46 -3.33 6.26
N THR A 13 -3.95 -3.02 7.45
CA THR A 13 -5.00 -2.03 7.65
C THR A 13 -4.47 -0.77 8.35
N THR A 14 -5.21 0.33 8.22
CA THR A 14 -5.13 1.47 9.13
C THR A 14 -5.48 1.03 10.55
N ARG A 15 -5.08 1.83 11.53
CA ARG A 15 -5.34 1.55 12.95
C ARG A 15 -6.85 1.52 13.19
N ASP A 16 -7.31 0.45 13.81
CA ASP A 16 -8.73 0.16 14.09
C ASP A 16 -9.60 0.17 12.83
N ARG A 17 -8.99 -0.07 11.65
CA ARG A 17 -9.62 0.04 10.32
C ARG A 17 -10.32 1.39 10.06
N ARG A 18 -9.90 2.48 10.70
CA ARG A 18 -10.47 3.81 10.46
C ARG A 18 -10.14 4.30 9.05
N PRO A 19 -11.04 5.04 8.36
CA PRO A 19 -10.81 5.51 7.00
C PRO A 19 -9.86 6.71 6.98
N MET A 20 -8.56 6.44 7.14
CA MET A 20 -7.50 7.45 7.29
C MET A 20 -6.81 7.82 5.97
N ILE A 21 -7.23 7.23 4.85
CA ILE A 21 -6.60 7.44 3.55
C ILE A 21 -7.60 8.16 2.64
N ASP A 22 -7.36 9.45 2.45
CA ASP A 22 -7.99 10.29 1.43
C ASP A 22 -7.14 10.33 0.15
N ARG A 23 -7.60 11.08 -0.85
CA ARG A 23 -6.91 11.17 -2.15
C ARG A 23 -5.47 11.72 -2.03
N PRO A 24 -5.20 12.85 -1.34
CA PRO A 24 -3.83 13.31 -1.13
C PRO A 24 -2.93 12.28 -0.44
N THR A 25 -3.45 11.59 0.58
CA THR A 25 -2.71 10.55 1.28
C THR A 25 -2.44 9.35 0.38
N ARG A 26 -3.41 8.92 -0.42
CA ARG A 26 -3.24 7.85 -1.42
C ARG A 26 -2.13 8.18 -2.42
N ASP A 27 -2.16 9.38 -3.01
CA ASP A 27 -1.19 9.79 -4.03
C ASP A 27 0.23 9.87 -3.44
N PHE A 28 0.35 10.32 -2.19
CA PHE A 28 1.60 10.26 -1.44
C PHE A 28 2.06 8.81 -1.22
N LEU A 29 1.17 7.93 -0.72
CA LEU A 29 1.48 6.55 -0.38
C LEU A 29 1.92 5.74 -1.60
N GLU A 30 1.26 5.92 -2.75
CA GLU A 30 1.65 5.25 -3.98
C GLU A 30 3.10 5.55 -4.35
N GLN A 31 3.48 6.83 -4.35
CA GLN A 31 4.86 7.23 -4.64
C GLN A 31 5.85 6.77 -3.55
N TYR A 32 5.46 6.89 -2.28
CA TYR A 32 6.28 6.48 -1.15
C TYR A 32 6.61 4.99 -1.20
N PHE A 33 5.60 4.15 -1.45
CA PHE A 33 5.76 2.70 -1.51
C PHE A 33 6.63 2.27 -2.68
N ARG A 34 6.41 2.83 -3.89
CA ARG A 34 7.25 2.49 -5.05
C ARG A 34 8.71 2.86 -4.82
N ARG A 35 8.99 4.05 -4.28
CA ARG A 35 10.37 4.46 -3.93
C ARG A 35 10.99 3.59 -2.84
N THR A 36 10.21 3.25 -1.82
CA THR A 36 10.68 2.40 -0.71
C THR A 36 11.02 1.01 -1.21
N ALA A 37 10.15 0.39 -2.02
CA ALA A 37 10.41 -0.92 -2.61
C ALA A 37 11.73 -0.89 -3.41
N ALA A 38 11.90 0.08 -4.31
CA ALA A 38 13.11 0.22 -5.12
C ALA A 38 14.39 0.34 -4.26
N ARG A 39 14.35 1.16 -3.20
CA ARG A 39 15.48 1.31 -2.26
C ARG A 39 15.82 -0.01 -1.55
N GLU A 40 14.81 -0.80 -1.22
CA GLU A 40 14.97 -2.10 -0.56
C GLU A 40 15.14 -3.26 -1.56
N ARG A 41 15.44 -2.97 -2.84
CA ARG A 41 15.65 -3.95 -3.92
C ARG A 41 14.45 -4.89 -4.13
N ALA A 42 13.25 -4.32 -4.08
CA ALA A 42 12.00 -4.97 -4.42
C ALA A 42 11.24 -4.13 -5.46
N ASP A 43 10.36 -4.78 -6.22
CA ASP A 43 9.50 -4.13 -7.20
C ASP A 43 8.04 -4.26 -6.80
N VAL A 44 7.29 -3.16 -6.84
CA VAL A 44 5.83 -3.19 -6.68
C VAL A 44 5.21 -3.65 -8.00
N VAL A 45 4.77 -4.90 -8.05
CA VAL A 45 4.10 -5.50 -9.22
C VAL A 45 2.70 -4.92 -9.37
N THR A 46 1.93 -4.91 -8.29
CA THR A 46 0.61 -4.25 -8.24
C THR A 46 0.34 -3.74 -6.83
N LEU A 47 -0.52 -2.73 -6.75
CA LEU A 47 -0.82 -1.99 -5.54
C LEU A 47 -2.27 -1.51 -5.57
N ALA A 48 -3.02 -1.87 -4.53
CA ALA A 48 -4.32 -1.30 -4.25
C ALA A 48 -4.28 -0.60 -2.90
N ILE A 49 -4.65 0.68 -2.90
CA ILE A 49 -4.76 1.51 -1.70
C ILE A 49 -6.23 1.86 -1.53
N LEU A 50 -6.79 1.45 -0.40
CA LEU A 50 -8.17 1.69 0.00
C LEU A 50 -8.18 2.62 1.20
N ARG A 51 -9.34 3.17 1.55
CA ARG A 51 -9.50 4.13 2.65
C ARG A 51 -8.98 3.62 3.99
N THR A 52 -9.03 2.30 4.19
CA THR A 52 -8.76 1.63 5.46
C THR A 52 -7.64 0.60 5.39
N HIS A 53 -7.09 0.30 4.22
CA HIS A 53 -6.12 -0.78 4.05
C HIS A 53 -5.37 -0.73 2.72
N VAL A 54 -4.31 -1.52 2.62
CA VAL A 54 -3.46 -1.63 1.43
C VAL A 54 -3.28 -3.11 1.10
N HIS A 55 -3.31 -3.43 -0.19
CA HIS A 55 -2.83 -4.68 -0.75
C HIS A 55 -1.68 -4.39 -1.71
N MET A 56 -0.56 -5.07 -1.55
CA MET A 56 0.64 -4.86 -2.34
C MET A 56 1.25 -6.19 -2.74
N LEU A 57 1.47 -6.40 -4.03
CA LEU A 57 2.24 -7.52 -4.52
C LEU A 57 3.65 -7.04 -4.84
N LEU A 58 4.62 -7.66 -4.19
CA LEU A 58 6.03 -7.37 -4.40
C LEU A 58 6.70 -8.51 -5.14
N ARG A 59 7.61 -8.17 -6.04
CA ARG A 59 8.69 -9.06 -6.47
C ARG A 59 9.93 -8.72 -5.67
N THR A 60 10.61 -9.73 -5.12
CA THR A 60 11.73 -9.50 -4.21
C THR A 60 13.00 -10.21 -4.70
N VAL A 61 14.15 -9.75 -4.21
CA VAL A 61 15.40 -10.50 -4.27
C VAL A 61 15.37 -11.69 -3.28
N PRO A 62 16.24 -12.72 -3.46
CA PRO A 62 16.29 -13.89 -2.56
C PRO A 62 16.57 -13.57 -1.10
N ARG A 63 17.34 -12.52 -0.84
CA ARG A 63 17.67 -12.09 0.51
C ARG A 63 16.82 -10.88 0.87
N ILE A 64 15.76 -11.11 1.64
CA ILE A 64 14.87 -10.07 2.13
C ILE A 64 14.64 -10.23 3.63
N ASP A 65 14.72 -9.12 4.35
CA ASP A 65 14.24 -9.01 5.72
C ASP A 65 12.81 -8.47 5.67
N LEU A 66 11.85 -9.39 5.66
CA LEU A 66 10.44 -9.02 5.47
C LEU A 66 9.90 -8.12 6.60
N PRO A 67 10.13 -8.41 7.89
CA PRO A 67 9.73 -7.50 8.96
C PRO A 67 10.29 -6.08 8.80
N ARG A 68 11.57 -5.95 8.43
CA ARG A 68 12.18 -4.63 8.19
C ARG A 68 11.56 -3.92 6.99
N LEU A 69 11.29 -4.64 5.91
CA LEU A 69 10.62 -4.07 4.74
C LEU A 69 9.22 -3.55 5.10
N VAL A 70 8.45 -4.32 5.86
CA VAL A 70 7.13 -3.91 6.36
C VAL A 70 7.24 -2.72 7.31
N GLN A 71 8.28 -2.64 8.14
CA GLN A 71 8.55 -1.48 8.98
C GLN A 71 8.78 -0.21 8.14
N TYR A 72 9.52 -0.30 7.03
CA TYR A 72 9.70 0.83 6.13
C TYR A 72 8.39 1.25 5.44
N PHE A 73 7.59 0.29 4.97
CA PHE A 73 6.30 0.62 4.38
C PHE A 73 5.33 1.23 5.39
N LYS A 74 5.14 0.61 6.56
CA LYS A 74 4.16 1.07 7.55
C LYS A 74 4.71 2.22 8.39
N GLY A 75 5.74 1.97 9.18
CA GLY A 75 6.30 2.97 10.09
C GLY A 75 6.88 4.17 9.36
N GLY A 76 7.63 3.91 8.28
CA GLY A 76 8.23 4.96 7.46
C GLY A 76 7.19 5.86 6.79
N SER A 77 6.11 5.29 6.23
CA SER A 77 5.07 6.09 5.58
C SER A 77 4.26 6.92 6.57
N SER A 78 3.90 6.39 7.75
CA SER A 78 3.22 7.17 8.80
C SER A 78 4.08 8.34 9.26
N TYR A 79 5.37 8.11 9.48
CA TYR A 79 6.32 9.16 9.88
C TYR A 79 6.51 10.23 8.79
N ALA A 80 6.61 9.83 7.53
CA ALA A 80 6.71 10.78 6.44
C ALA A 80 5.40 11.56 6.23
N ALA A 81 4.26 10.88 6.29
CA ALA A 81 2.94 11.50 6.20
C ALA A 81 2.70 12.52 7.32
N SER A 82 3.15 12.27 8.55
CA SER A 82 2.98 13.20 9.68
C SER A 82 3.68 14.55 9.49
N ARG A 83 4.53 14.68 8.47
CA ARG A 83 5.24 15.93 8.10
C ARG A 83 4.65 16.61 6.88
N LEU A 84 3.68 15.99 6.22
CA LEU A 84 3.01 16.58 5.07
C LEU A 84 1.95 17.57 5.55
N PRO A 85 1.95 18.82 5.06
CA PRO A 85 0.89 19.78 5.37
C PRO A 85 -0.51 19.28 5.04
N GLY A 86 -0.64 18.35 4.09
CA GLY A 86 -1.91 17.75 3.65
C GLY A 86 -2.35 16.49 4.39
N ASN A 87 -1.66 16.03 5.43
CA ASN A 87 -2.07 14.85 6.21
C ASN A 87 -3.15 15.22 7.25
N VAL A 88 -4.37 15.46 6.76
CA VAL A 88 -5.50 15.91 7.60
C VAL A 88 -6.04 14.78 8.47
N LEU A 89 -6.09 13.55 7.95
CA LEU A 89 -6.71 12.40 8.63
C LEU A 89 -5.79 11.71 9.64
N GLY A 90 -4.50 12.04 9.65
CA GLY A 90 -3.53 11.51 10.60
C GLY A 90 -3.25 10.02 10.41
N LEU A 91 -2.63 9.66 9.28
CA LEU A 91 -2.32 8.28 8.92
C LEU A 91 -1.64 7.50 10.06
N ARG A 92 -2.26 6.39 10.49
CA ARG A 92 -1.69 5.40 11.40
C ARG A 92 -2.09 4.00 10.95
N TRP A 93 -1.14 3.06 11.00
CA TRP A 93 -1.38 1.66 10.68
C TRP A 93 -1.68 0.83 11.92
N ALA A 94 -2.44 -0.26 11.75
CA ALA A 94 -2.51 -1.32 12.75
C ALA A 94 -1.12 -1.98 12.91
N PRO A 95 -0.77 -2.55 14.07
CA PRO A 95 0.51 -3.24 14.24
C PRO A 95 0.62 -4.48 13.33
N GLU A 96 -0.47 -5.19 13.10
CA GLU A 96 -0.53 -6.44 12.33
C GLU A 96 -0.41 -6.23 10.82
N TYR A 97 0.07 -7.26 10.13
CA TYR A 97 0.05 -7.37 8.67
C TYR A 97 -0.05 -8.85 8.30
N SER A 98 -0.50 -9.09 7.07
CA SER A 98 -0.48 -10.42 6.44
C SER A 98 0.60 -10.45 5.36
N ALA A 99 1.22 -11.63 5.21
CA ALA A 99 2.18 -11.92 4.16
C ALA A 99 1.93 -13.31 3.61
N THR A 100 1.81 -13.42 2.29
CA THR A 100 1.56 -14.68 1.61
C THR A 100 2.43 -14.78 0.37
N THR A 101 3.12 -15.91 0.22
CA THR A 101 3.93 -16.16 -0.98
C THR A 101 3.03 -16.46 -2.18
N VAL A 102 3.45 -16.01 -3.35
CA VAL A 102 2.68 -16.19 -4.60
C VAL A 102 3.55 -16.90 -5.63
N GLY A 103 3.08 -18.05 -6.13
CA GLY A 103 3.76 -18.77 -7.18
C GLY A 103 3.58 -18.08 -8.55
N PRO A 104 4.53 -18.24 -9.49
CA PRO A 104 4.43 -17.60 -10.83
C PRO A 104 3.15 -17.94 -11.59
N LYS A 105 2.63 -19.17 -11.45
CA LYS A 105 1.38 -19.62 -12.07
C LYS A 105 0.14 -18.91 -11.54
N GLN A 106 0.20 -18.39 -10.30
CA GLN A 106 -0.90 -17.68 -9.63
C GLN A 106 -0.81 -16.16 -9.85
N LEU A 107 0.24 -15.67 -10.51
CA LEU A 107 0.56 -14.26 -10.55
C LEU A 107 -0.55 -13.44 -11.21
N ALA A 108 -1.06 -13.90 -12.34
CA ALA A 108 -2.14 -13.22 -13.06
C ALA A 108 -3.42 -13.11 -12.22
N ASP A 109 -3.77 -14.17 -11.49
CA ASP A 109 -4.95 -14.18 -10.64
C ASP A 109 -4.80 -13.25 -9.43
N VAL A 110 -3.62 -13.22 -8.81
CA VAL A 110 -3.34 -12.31 -7.69
C VAL A 110 -3.28 -10.85 -8.15
N ILE A 111 -2.70 -10.57 -9.32
CA ILE A 111 -2.73 -9.22 -9.91
C ILE A 111 -4.17 -8.77 -10.09
N ARG A 112 -4.99 -9.56 -10.78
CA ARG A 112 -6.41 -9.28 -10.99
C ARG A 112 -7.14 -9.11 -9.66
N TYR A 113 -6.87 -9.97 -8.68
CA TYR A 113 -7.46 -9.88 -7.34
C TYR A 113 -7.14 -8.55 -6.66
N ILE A 114 -5.91 -8.03 -6.77
CA ILE A 114 -5.51 -6.77 -6.15
C ILE A 114 -6.13 -5.58 -6.89
N GLU A 115 -6.09 -5.57 -8.22
CA GLU A 115 -6.68 -4.50 -9.04
C GLU A 115 -8.19 -4.36 -8.80
N GLU A 116 -8.87 -5.46 -8.54
CA GLU A 116 -10.31 -5.47 -8.26
C GLU A 116 -10.69 -5.08 -6.82
N GLN A 117 -9.74 -4.85 -5.91
CA GLN A 117 -10.07 -4.53 -4.51
C GLN A 117 -10.96 -3.30 -4.37
N GLY A 118 -10.74 -2.27 -5.18
CA GLY A 118 -11.59 -1.07 -5.18
C GLY A 118 -13.04 -1.37 -5.56
N LYS A 119 -13.28 -2.34 -6.46
CA LYS A 119 -14.63 -2.76 -6.87
C LYS A 119 -15.29 -3.65 -5.82
N ARG A 120 -14.52 -4.53 -5.18
CA ARG A 120 -15.04 -5.46 -4.15
C ARG A 120 -15.37 -4.75 -2.83
N HIS A 121 -14.77 -3.59 -2.58
CA HIS A 121 -15.05 -2.76 -1.42
C HIS A 121 -15.52 -1.36 -1.84
N PRO A 122 -16.76 -1.21 -2.35
CA PRO A 122 -17.26 0.06 -2.88
C PRO A 122 -17.14 1.21 -1.88
N GLY A 123 -17.51 1.00 -0.60
CA GLY A 123 -17.34 2.01 0.46
C GLY A 123 -15.91 2.18 0.99
N GLY A 124 -14.97 1.35 0.50
CA GLY A 124 -13.56 1.38 0.82
C GLY A 124 -12.70 2.03 -0.27
N ALA A 125 -13.25 2.30 -1.45
CA ALA A 125 -12.53 3.00 -2.51
C ALA A 125 -12.16 4.42 -2.03
N VAL A 126 -10.94 4.86 -2.37
CA VAL A 126 -10.55 6.27 -2.14
C VAL A 126 -11.24 7.10 -3.22
N GLU A 127 -12.26 7.84 -2.84
CA GLU A 127 -13.06 8.69 -3.74
C GLU A 127 -12.27 9.90 -4.22
N ASP A 128 -12.58 10.34 -5.44
CA ASP A 128 -12.11 11.60 -6.01
C ASP A 128 -12.99 12.72 -5.49
N SER A 129 -12.64 13.32 -4.34
CA SER A 129 -13.35 14.51 -3.89
C SER A 129 -12.89 15.74 -4.67
N VAL A 130 -13.79 16.31 -5.48
CA VAL A 130 -13.67 17.70 -5.94
C VAL A 130 -13.77 18.58 -4.71
N ARG A 131 -12.76 19.42 -4.49
CA ARG A 131 -12.85 20.51 -3.52
C ARG A 131 -13.87 21.52 -4.06
N ASP A 132 -15.11 21.43 -3.61
CA ASP A 132 -15.96 22.63 -3.57
C ASP A 132 -15.35 23.55 -2.51
N ALA A 133 -14.49 24.46 -2.98
CA ALA A 133 -14.11 25.64 -2.23
C ALA A 133 -15.36 26.53 -2.13
N GLY A 134 -16.17 26.23 -1.12
CA GLY A 134 -17.29 27.07 -0.69
C GLY A 134 -16.78 28.47 -0.38
N ARG A 135 -17.15 29.38 -1.27
CA ARG A 135 -17.18 30.83 -1.13
C ARG A 135 -17.84 31.23 0.19
N ILE A 136 -17.09 31.84 1.11
CA ILE A 136 -17.57 32.88 2.05
C ILE A 136 -16.44 33.89 2.23
#